data_AF-A0A4R0QLW7-F1
#
_entry.id   AF-A0A4R0QLW7-F1
#
_cell.length_a   1.000
_cell.length_b   1.000
_cell.length_c   1.000
_cell.angle_alpha   90.00
_cell.angle_beta   90.00
_cell.angle_gamma   90.00
#
_symmetry.space_group_name_H-M   'P 1'
#
loop_
_entity.id
_entity.type
_entity.pdbx_description
1 polymer ?
#
loop_
_entity_poly.entity_id
_entity_poly.type
_entity_poly.pdbx_seq_one_letter_code
_entity_poly.pdbx_strand_id
1 'polypeptide(L)'
;MNREQVRCKTEADTTMRPEELAHATSHTKTAAAEEAINPHLTQNEWQLKSIEAGLEDAKAGRVIDSEALLKKWEKRFENSLD
;
A
#
# COMPACT_ATOMS: atom_id res chain seq x y z
N MET A 1 5.27 13.01 20.36
CA MET A 1 4.28 12.64 19.34
C MET A 1 2.90 12.74 19.97
N ASN A 2 1.99 13.50 19.37
CA ASN A 2 0.60 13.57 19.86
C ASN A 2 -0.13 12.32 19.37
N ARG A 3 -0.82 11.61 20.25
CA ARG A 3 -1.63 10.43 19.89
C ARG A 3 -3.10 10.83 19.90
N GLU A 4 -3.84 10.41 18.88
CA GLU A 4 -5.27 10.67 18.76
C GLU A 4 -6.07 9.39 18.99
N GLN A 5 -7.24 9.50 19.64
CA GLN A 5 -8.12 8.36 19.86
C GLN A 5 -9.11 8.24 18.70
N VAL A 6 -9.08 7.11 18.00
CA VAL A 6 -10.10 6.75 17.00
C VAL A 6 -11.08 5.74 17.62
N ARG A 7 -12.38 5.98 17.48
CA ARG A 7 -13.44 5.02 17.84
C ARG A 7 -14.15 4.57 16.58
N CYS A 8 -14.17 3.26 16.34
CA CYS A 8 -14.90 2.64 15.25
C CYS A 8 -15.88 1.58 15.79
N LYS A 9 -16.94 1.33 15.03
CA LYS A 9 -17.80 0.16 15.23
C LYS A 9 -17.26 -0.95 14.34
N THR A 10 -17.08 -2.13 14.91
CA THR A 10 -16.53 -3.30 14.25
C THR A 10 -17.32 -4.53 14.68
N GLU A 11 -17.27 -5.58 13.86
CA GLU A 11 -17.75 -6.90 14.27
C GLU A 11 -16.95 -7.40 15.48
N ALA A 12 -17.58 -8.25 16.29
CA ALA A 12 -16.95 -8.81 17.49
C ALA A 12 -15.62 -9.50 17.15
N ASP A 13 -15.61 -10.33 16.09
CA ASP A 13 -14.42 -11.02 15.59
C ASP A 13 -13.27 -10.07 15.23
N THR A 14 -13.58 -8.98 14.52
CA THR A 14 -12.59 -7.97 14.11
C THR A 14 -11.94 -7.28 15.31
N THR A 15 -12.64 -7.22 16.44
CA THR A 15 -12.14 -6.62 17.68
C THR A 15 -11.22 -7.55 18.45
N MET A 16 -11.44 -8.87 18.35
CA MET A 16 -10.67 -9.90 19.04
C MET A 16 -9.33 -10.19 18.36
N ARG A 17 -9.29 -10.18 17.02
CA ARG A 17 -8.08 -10.53 16.26
C ARG A 17 -6.82 -9.70 16.64
N PRO A 18 -6.88 -8.37 16.82
CA PRO A 18 -5.74 -7.60 17.30
C PRO A 18 -5.35 -7.91 18.75
N GLU A 19 -6.30 -8.31 19.60
CA GLU A 19 -6.01 -8.71 20.99
C GLU A 19 -5.25 -10.03 21.04
N GLU A 20 -5.72 -11.02 20.29
CA GLU A 20 -5.07 -12.33 20.17
C GLU A 20 -3.67 -12.20 19.58
N LEU A 21 -3.53 -11.39 18.51
CA LEU A 21 -2.23 -11.12 17.89
C LEU A 21 -1.28 -10.41 18.86
N ALA A 22 -1.75 -9.40 19.58
CA ALA A 22 -0.97 -8.69 20.58
C ALA A 22 -0.49 -9.63 21.71
N HIS A 23 -1.38 -10.51 22.18
CA HIS A 23 -1.03 -11.53 23.19
C HIS A 23 0.06 -12.49 22.69
N ALA A 24 -0.07 -12.99 21.45
CA ALA A 24 0.88 -13.92 20.86
C ALA A 24 2.25 -13.28 20.56
N THR A 25 2.30 -11.98 20.30
CA THR A 25 3.53 -11.24 19.91
C THR A 25 4.16 -10.44 21.05
N SER A 26 3.61 -10.51 22.27
CA SER A 26 4.04 -9.68 23.41
C SER A 26 3.97 -8.17 23.12
N HIS A 27 3.00 -7.75 22.30
CA HIS A 27 2.74 -6.36 21.94
C HIS A 27 1.45 -5.85 22.58
N THR A 28 1.16 -4.56 22.38
CA THR A 28 -0.12 -3.96 22.82
C THR A 28 -1.19 -4.13 21.74
N LYS A 29 -2.46 -4.18 22.14
CA LYS A 29 -3.60 -4.18 21.21
C LYS A 29 -3.53 -3.01 20.21
N THR A 30 -3.12 -1.83 20.69
CA THR A 30 -2.97 -0.64 19.85
C THR A 30 -1.85 -0.82 18.82
N ALA A 31 -0.71 -1.39 19.20
CA ALA A 31 0.37 -1.67 18.26
C ALA A 31 -0.05 -2.68 17.19
N ALA A 32 -0.73 -3.76 17.58
CA ALA A 32 -1.26 -4.74 16.62
C ALA A 32 -2.31 -4.12 15.67
N ALA A 33 -3.14 -3.20 16.17
CA ALA A 33 -4.10 -2.46 15.33
C ALA A 33 -3.39 -1.49 14.37
N GLU A 34 -2.36 -0.77 14.82
CA GLU A 34 -1.53 0.10 13.97
C GLU A 34 -0.82 -0.70 12.87
N GLU A 35 -0.25 -1.86 13.22
CA GLU A 35 0.38 -2.78 12.27
C GLU A 35 -0.59 -3.33 11.21
N ALA A 36 -1.87 -3.48 11.55
CA ALA A 36 -2.90 -3.88 10.58
C ALA A 36 -3.37 -2.71 9.69
N ILE A 37 -3.53 -1.51 10.26
CA ILE A 37 -4.09 -0.34 9.56
C ILE A 37 -3.06 0.31 8.64
N ASN A 38 -1.82 0.50 9.11
CA ASN A 38 -0.81 1.27 8.39
C ASN A 38 -0.45 0.70 7.01
N PRO A 39 -0.27 -0.63 6.84
CA PRO A 39 0.00 -1.19 5.51
C PRO A 39 -1.18 -0.98 4.57
N HIS A 40 -2.41 -1.13 5.06
CA HIS A 40 -3.61 -0.89 4.27
C HIS A 40 -3.68 0.56 3.79
N LEU A 41 -3.50 1.54 4.69
CA LEU A 41 -3.49 2.95 4.31
C LEU A 41 -2.37 3.26 3.32
N THR A 42 -1.14 2.85 3.63
CA THR A 42 0.03 3.10 2.79
C THR A 42 -0.18 2.56 1.36
N GLN A 43 -0.65 1.32 1.24
CA GLN A 43 -0.86 0.68 -0.05
C GLN A 43 -1.99 1.37 -0.83
N ASN A 44 -3.14 1.62 -0.20
CA ASN A 44 -4.30 2.19 -0.89
C ASN A 44 -4.05 3.64 -1.29
N GLU A 45 -3.42 4.44 -0.42
CA GLU A 45 -3.04 5.82 -0.76
C GLU A 45 -2.08 5.88 -1.94
N TRP A 46 -1.07 5.00 -1.97
CA TRP A 46 -0.16 4.92 -3.10
C TRP A 46 -0.87 4.48 -4.39
N GLN A 47 -1.74 3.47 -4.31
CA GLN A 47 -2.50 2.98 -5.46
C GLN A 47 -3.40 4.07 -6.05
N LEU A 48 -4.17 4.76 -5.21
CA LEU A 48 -5.07 5.82 -5.65
C LEU A 48 -4.29 6.96 -6.32
N LYS A 49 -3.22 7.45 -5.68
CA LYS A 49 -2.35 8.49 -6.27
C LYS A 49 -1.76 8.07 -7.61
N SER A 50 -1.34 6.81 -7.72
CA SER A 50 -0.73 6.28 -8.96
C SER A 50 -1.75 6.15 -10.08
N ILE A 51 -2.98 5.73 -9.76
CA ILE A 51 -4.09 5.65 -10.72
C ILE A 51 -4.46 7.06 -11.20
N GLU A 52 -4.61 8.01 -10.29
CA GLU A 52 -4.94 9.40 -10.63
C GLU A 52 -3.88 10.02 -11.53
N ALA A 53 -2.59 9.88 -11.18
CA ALA A 53 -1.48 10.35 -12.02
C ALA A 53 -1.48 9.69 -13.40
N GLY A 54 -1.69 8.37 -13.47
CA GLY A 54 -1.76 7.65 -14.74
C GLY A 54 -2.94 8.10 -15.61
N LEU A 55 -4.08 8.40 -15.02
CA LEU A 55 -5.25 8.96 -15.72
C LEU A 55 -4.96 10.36 -16.26
N GLU A 56 -4.27 11.21 -15.50
CA GLU A 56 -3.85 12.54 -15.97
C GLU A 56 -2.86 12.45 -17.13
N ASP A 57 -1.86 11.57 -17.04
CA ASP A 57 -0.90 11.32 -18.10
C ASP A 57 -1.58 10.83 -19.38
N ALA A 58 -2.51 9.88 -19.26
CA ALA A 58 -3.28 9.36 -20.38
C ALA A 58 -4.12 10.46 -21.05
N LYS A 59 -4.83 11.27 -20.26
CA LYS A 59 -5.63 12.39 -20.78
C LYS A 59 -4.79 13.47 -21.47
N ALA A 60 -3.57 13.70 -20.99
CA ALA A 60 -2.63 14.63 -21.58
C ALA A 60 -1.82 14.05 -22.75
N GLY A 61 -2.06 12.79 -23.13
CA GLY A 61 -1.30 12.10 -24.18
C GLY A 61 0.14 11.76 -23.80
N ARG A 62 0.51 11.86 -22.51
CA ARG A 62 1.83 11.47 -21.97
C ARG A 62 1.91 9.96 -21.79
N VAL A 63 1.73 9.23 -22.88
CA VAL A 63 1.76 7.77 -22.93
C VAL A 63 2.93 7.30 -23.77
N ILE A 64 3.41 6.09 -23.50
CA ILE A 64 4.41 5.42 -24.33
C ILE A 64 3.73 4.28 -25.09
N ASP A 65 4.14 4.08 -26.33
CA ASP A 65 3.73 2.92 -27.10
C ASP A 65 4.21 1.61 -26.44
N SER A 66 3.40 0.55 -26.53
CA SER A 66 3.67 -0.71 -25.85
C SER A 66 4.91 -1.42 -26.40
N GLU A 67 5.17 -1.36 -27.71
CA GLU A 67 6.37 -1.99 -28.30
C GLU A 67 7.63 -1.24 -27.89
N ALA A 68 7.55 0.09 -27.83
CA ALA A 68 8.65 0.93 -27.36
C ALA A 68 8.98 0.67 -25.88
N LEU A 69 7.95 0.45 -25.05
CA LEU A 69 8.12 0.08 -23.64
C LEU A 69 8.82 -1.27 -23.48
N LEU A 70 8.40 -2.28 -24.25
CA LEU A 70 8.98 -3.63 -24.21
C LEU A 70 10.48 -3.60 -24.54
N LYS A 71 10.86 -2.94 -25.65
CA LYS A 71 12.26 -2.78 -26.06
C LYS A 71 13.09 -2.08 -24.99
N LYS A 72 12.52 -1.08 -24.30
CA LYS A 72 13.19 -0.38 -23.20
C LYS A 72 13.47 -1.31 -22.02
N TRP A 73 12.55 -2.24 -21.72
CA TRP A 73 12.71 -3.19 -20.63
C TRP A 73 13.72 -4.29 -20.98
N GLU A 74 13.63 -4.87 -22.17
CA GLU A 74 14.60 -5.85 -22.68
C GLU A 74 16.03 -5.32 -22.57
N LYS A 75 16.28 -4.10 -23.05
CA LYS A 75 17.59 -3.43 -22.94
C LYS A 75 18.04 -3.20 -21.49
N ARG A 76 17.09 -2.94 -20.57
CA ARG A 76 17.41 -2.78 -19.14
C ARG A 76 17.81 -4.10 -18.50
N PHE A 77 17.18 -5.20 -18.88
CA PHE A 77 17.54 -6.54 -18.40
C PHE A 77 18.91 -6.97 -18.91
N GLU A 78 19.21 -6.74 -20.19
CA GLU A 78 20.53 -7.00 -20.77
C GLU A 78 21.64 -6.28 -19.99
N ASN A 79 21.48 -4.98 -19.75
CA ASN A 79 22.46 -4.18 -19.00
C ASN A 79 22.56 -4.51 -17.50
N SER A 80 21.63 -5.29 -16.94
CA SER A 80 21.64 -5.69 -15.53
C SER A 80 22.28 -7.07 -15.32
N LEU A 81 22.54 -7.80 -16.40
CA LEU A 81 23.16 -9.12 -16.40
C LEU A 81 24.65 -9.08 -16.77
N ASP A 82 25.13 -7.92 -17.22
CA ASP A 82 26.55 -7.54 -17.33
C ASP A 82 27.07 -6.92 -16.01
#